data_AF-A0A2A9E7D5-F1
#
_entry.id   AF-A0A2A9E7D5-F1
#
_cell.length_a   1.000
_cell.length_b   1.000
_cell.length_c   1.000
_cell.angle_alpha   90.00
_cell.angle_beta   90.00
_cell.angle_gamma   90.00
#
_symmetry.space_group_name_H-M   'P 1'
#
loop_
_entity.id
_entity.type
_entity.pdbx_description
1 polymer ?
#
loop_
_entity_poly.entity_id
_entity_poly.type
_entity_poly.pdbx_seq_one_letter_code
_entity_poly.pdbx_strand_id
1 'polypeptide(L)' 'MYGLLWRLLPGPAWLRVVMLVVLAVAAVMVCFEWLFPAVADYMPFNEQTVGEAR' A
#
# COMPACT_ATOMS: atom_id res chain seq x y z
N MET A 1 31.05 -20.06 3.67
CA MET A 1 31.03 -18.81 4.47
C MET A 1 29.88 -17.85 4.08
N TYR A 2 28.66 -18.36 3.82
CA TYR A 2 27.39 -17.58 3.81
C TYR A 2 26.24 -18.31 4.53
N GLY A 3 26.53 -19.48 5.12
CA GLY A 3 25.52 -20.41 5.63
C GLY A 3 24.87 -20.00 6.95
N LEU A 4 25.53 -19.15 7.75
CA LEU A 4 24.94 -18.64 9.00
C LEU A 4 23.91 -17.52 8.71
N LEU A 5 24.15 -16.69 7.69
CA LEU A 5 23.23 -15.61 7.29
C LEU A 5 21.91 -16.17 6.69
N TRP A 6 21.97 -17.35 6.06
CA TRP A 6 20.81 -18.07 5.53
C TRP A 6 20.09 -18.96 6.55
N ARG A 7 20.69 -19.24 7.71
CA ARG A 7 20.10 -20.06 8.80
C ARG A 7 19.42 -19.23 9.89
N LEU A 8 19.75 -17.94 10.01
CA LEU A 8 19.23 -17.08 11.07
C LEU A 8 17.86 -16.46 10.73
N LEU A 9 17.52 -16.39 9.45
CA LEU A 9 16.21 -15.92 9.02
C LEU A 9 15.27 -17.12 8.87
N PRO A 10 14.18 -17.21 9.66
CA PRO A 10 13.24 -18.32 9.61
C PRO A 10 12.42 -18.21 8.32
N GLY A 11 12.90 -18.88 7.28
CA GLY A 11 12.16 -19.04 6.04
C GLY A 11 13.05 -18.99 4.79
N PRO A 12 12.73 -19.82 3.78
CA PRO A 12 13.39 -19.80 2.49
C PRO A 12 13.25 -18.43 1.82
N ALA A 13 14.18 -18.07 0.93
CA ALA A 13 14.22 -16.73 0.30
C ALA A 13 12.87 -16.33 -0.34
N TRP A 14 12.11 -17.29 -0.86
CA TRP A 14 10.77 -17.06 -1.40
C TRP A 14 9.76 -16.58 -0.35
N LEU A 15 9.86 -17.02 0.90
CA LEU A 15 8.96 -16.62 1.99
C LEU A 15 9.13 -15.14 2.33
N ARG A 16 10.37 -14.64 2.28
CA ARG A 16 10.68 -13.21 2.50
C ARG A 16 10.13 -12.36 1.37
N VAL A 17 10.25 -12.84 0.14
CA VAL A 17 9.66 -12.17 -1.04
C VAL A 17 8.14 -12.14 -0.89
N VAL A 18 7.50 -13.24 -0.55
CA VAL A 18 6.04 -13.29 -0.31
C VAL A 18 5.64 -12.33 0.81
N MET A 19 6.38 -12.29 1.91
CA MET A 19 6.11 -11.36 3.02
C MET A 19 6.21 -9.90 2.58
N LEU A 20 7.22 -9.52 1.80
CA LEU A 20 7.35 -8.16 1.24
C LEU A 20 6.21 -7.84 0.27
N VAL A 21 5.81 -8.79 -0.56
CA VAL A 21 4.68 -8.64 -1.49
C VAL A 21 3.38 -8.43 -0.71
N VAL A 22 3.12 -9.22 0.33
CA VAL A 22 1.94 -9.06 1.20
C VAL A 22 1.95 -7.69 1.87
N LEU A 23 3.10 -7.24 2.37
CA LEU A 23 3.24 -5.93 3.00
C LEU A 23 2.98 -4.79 2.00
N ALA A 24 3.45 -4.93 0.76
CA ALA A 24 3.18 -3.97 -0.30
C ALA A 24 1.69 -3.93 -0.68
N VAL A 25 1.03 -5.08 -0.80
CA VAL A 25 -0.42 -5.16 -1.06
C VAL A 25 -1.21 -4.52 0.08
N ALA A 26 -0.84 -4.81 1.33
CA ALA A 26 -1.48 -4.20 2.50
C ALA A 26 -1.32 -2.68 2.50
N ALA A 27 -0.13 -2.16 2.17
CA ALA A 27 0.10 -0.72 2.04
C ALA A 27 -0.78 -0.10 0.94
N VAL A 28 -0.90 -0.75 -0.22
CA VAL A 28 -1.80 -0.30 -1.29
C VAL A 28 -3.25 -0.28 -0.83
N MET A 29 -3.73 -1.31 -0.13
CA MET A 29 -5.09 -1.33 0.42
C MET A 29 -5.34 -0.19 1.41
N VAL A 30 -4.41 0.04 2.34
CA VAL A 30 -4.50 1.17 3.29
C VAL A 30 -4.50 2.51 2.54
N CYS A 31 -3.72 2.63 1.47
CA CYS A 31 -3.78 3.82 0.63
C CYS A 31 -5.19 4.01 0.05
N PHE A 32 -5.78 2.99 -0.57
CA PHE A 32 -7.11 3.10 -1.18
C PHE A 32 -8.25 3.33 -0.18
N GLU A 33 -8.27 2.61 0.93
CA GLU A 33 -9.35 2.71 1.92
C GLU A 33 -9.22 3.91 2.85
N TRP A 34 -8.01 4.44 3.06
CA TRP A 34 -7.76 5.45 4.10
C TRP A 34 -7.04 6.69 3.58
N LEU A 35 -5.95 6.53 2.83
CA LEU A 35 -5.16 7.68 2.34
C LEU A 35 -5.92 8.47 1.26
N PHE A 36 -6.46 7.79 0.26
CA PHE A 36 -7.22 8.43 -0.82
C PHE A 36 -8.44 9.21 -0.32
N PRO A 37 -9.31 8.68 0.55
CA PRO A 37 -10.41 9.48 1.10
C PRO A 37 -9.93 10.64 1.96
N ALA A 38 -8.88 10.47 2.77
CA ALA A 38 -8.32 11.57 3.56
C ALA A 38 -7.70 12.67 2.68
N VAL A 39 -7.12 12.31 1.53
CA VAL A 39 -6.52 13.28 0.58
C VAL A 39 -7.59 13.89 -0.34
N ALA A 40 -8.73 13.21 -0.55
CA ALA A 40 -9.80 13.65 -1.44
C ALA A 40 -10.35 15.04 -1.07
N ASP A 41 -10.46 15.36 0.20
CA ASP A 41 -10.95 16.66 0.67
C ASP A 41 -10.00 17.83 0.32
N TYR A 42 -8.73 17.54 0.08
CA TYR A 42 -7.72 18.54 -0.29
C TYR A 42 -7.51 18.65 -1.80
N MET A 43 -8.17 17.82 -2.60
CA MET A 43 -8.02 17.82 -4.05
C MET A 43 -8.98 18.85 -4.69
N PRO A 44 -8.46 19.91 -5.35
CA PRO A 44 -9.26 21.01 -5.91
C PRO A 44 -10.10 20.60 -7.15
N PHE A 45 -10.07 19.32 -7.53
CA PHE A 45 -10.80 18.76 -8.67
C PHE A 45 -12.05 17.97 -8.26
N ASN A 46 -12.27 17.74 -6.96
CA ASN A 46 -13.43 17.00 -6.44
C ASN A 46 -14.70 17.86 -6.32
N GLU A 47 -14.62 19.16 -6.61
CA GLU A 47 -15.78 20.04 -6.68
C GLU A 47 -16.65 19.64 -7.90
N GLN A 48 -17.83 19.05 -7.64
CA GLN A 48 -18.77 18.71 -8.72
C GLN A 48 -19.21 20.00 -9.44
N THR A 49 -18.66 20.25 -10.62
CA THR A 49 -19.02 21.40 -11.49
C THR A 49 -20.41 21.24 -12.16
N VAL A 50 -21.12 20.12 -11.90
CA VAL A 50 -22.44 19.85 -12.50
C VAL A 50 -23.50 19.80 -11.39
N GLY A 51 -24.03 20.97 -11.02
CA GLY A 51 -25.01 21.09 -9.94
C GLY A 51 -25.50 22.51 -9.62
N GLU A 52 -24.87 23.57 -10.13
CA GLU A 52 -25.37 24.95 -9.97
C GLU A 52 -26.19 25.44 -11.18
N ALA A 53 -26.81 24.53 -11.93
CA ALA A 53 -27.84 24.88 -12.90
C ALA A 53 -29.20 24.76 -12.20
N ARG A 54 -29.66 25.92 -11.72
CA ARG A 54 -31.03 26.24 -11.28
C ARG A 54 -32.14 25.33 -11.82
#